data_AF-A0A848Z096-F1
#
_entry.id   AF-A0A848Z096-F1
#
_cell.length_a   1.000
_cell.length_b   1.000
_cell.length_c   1.000
_cell.angle_alpha   90.00
_cell.angle_beta   90.00
_cell.angle_gamma   90.00
#
_symmetry.space_group_name_H-M   'P 1'
#
loop_
_entity.id
_entity.type
_entity.pdbx_description
1 polymer ?
#
loop_
_entity_poly.entity_id
_entity_poly.type
_entity_poly.pdbx_seq_one_letter_code
_entity_poly.pdbx_strand_id
1 'polypeptide(L)'
;MAGTVLVVDDEPAIREMIGFTLSQAGFSCFDAGDAHEAEEKILRELPDLIVLDWMLPGQSGIDFARRLKRDEATRAIPFIMVTARGEEEDKVRGLNTGADDYVTKPFAPRELVARVEAVLRRTRTDAVDDVVQAAGLILDPKSHRVYVTGQALKLALIEFRLLHVLMARPDRVYSRAQLLDLVWGRNVHVGDRTV
;
A
#
# COMPACT_ATOMS: atom_id res chain seq x y z
N MET A 1 -7.68 -4.67 -9.14
CA MET A 1 -7.38 -3.30 -9.57
C MET A 1 -6.05 -2.92 -8.95
N ALA A 2 -5.09 -2.58 -9.82
CA ALA A 2 -3.83 -1.97 -9.42
C ALA A 2 -4.13 -0.61 -8.77
N GLY A 3 -3.30 -0.22 -7.79
CA GLY A 3 -3.54 0.99 -7.00
C GLY A 3 -3.18 2.29 -7.73
N THR A 4 -3.52 3.42 -7.13
CA THR A 4 -3.06 4.73 -7.59
C THR A 4 -1.78 5.13 -6.86
N VAL A 5 -0.75 5.55 -7.61
CA VAL A 5 0.57 5.93 -7.07
C VAL A 5 0.85 7.40 -7.36
N LEU A 6 1.23 8.15 -6.32
CA LEU A 6 1.76 9.50 -6.47
C LEU A 6 3.30 9.44 -6.55
N VAL A 7 3.89 10.10 -7.56
CA VAL A 7 5.34 10.22 -7.72
C VAL A 7 5.79 11.64 -7.43
N VAL A 8 6.67 11.84 -6.44
CA VAL A 8 7.16 13.16 -6.04
C VAL A 8 8.68 13.20 -6.16
N ASP A 9 9.20 14.00 -7.09
CA ASP A 9 10.63 14.13 -7.39
C ASP A 9 10.80 15.44 -8.18
N ASP A 10 11.84 16.25 -7.99
CA ASP A 10 11.96 17.52 -8.72
C ASP A 10 12.45 17.36 -10.16
N GLU A 11 13.11 16.24 -10.47
CA GLU A 11 13.61 15.93 -11.80
C GLU A 11 12.49 15.41 -12.72
N PRO A 12 12.04 16.17 -13.74
CA PRO A 12 10.91 15.75 -14.57
C PRO A 12 11.16 14.43 -15.31
N ALA A 13 12.41 14.18 -15.72
CA ALA A 13 12.80 12.95 -16.40
C ALA A 13 12.66 11.71 -15.49
N ILE A 14 12.94 11.85 -14.18
CA ILE A 14 12.77 10.76 -13.22
C ILE A 14 11.29 10.52 -12.96
N ARG A 15 10.49 11.58 -12.75
CA ARG A 15 9.03 11.46 -12.61
C ARG A 15 8.38 10.76 -13.80
N GLU A 16 8.71 11.19 -15.01
CA GLU A 16 8.17 10.61 -16.24
C GLU A 16 8.56 9.14 -16.39
N MET A 17 9.82 8.80 -16.12
CA MET A 17 10.32 7.42 -16.17
C MET A 17 9.62 6.52 -15.16
N ILE A 18 9.45 6.97 -13.91
CA ILE A 18 8.75 6.22 -12.87
C ILE A 18 7.27 6.06 -13.24
N GLY A 19 6.60 7.16 -13.60
CA GLY A 19 5.18 7.17 -13.96
C GLY A 19 4.89 6.25 -15.16
N PHE A 20 5.73 6.29 -16.19
CA PHE A 20 5.64 5.38 -17.33
C PHE A 20 5.82 3.92 -16.91
N THR A 21 6.85 3.63 -16.11
CA THR A 21 7.17 2.28 -15.63
C THR A 21 6.00 1.67 -14.83
N LEU A 22 5.43 2.44 -13.90
CA LEU A 22 4.32 1.98 -13.06
C LEU A 22 3.02 1.85 -13.87
N SER A 23 2.78 2.76 -14.82
CA SER A 23 1.64 2.65 -15.73
C SER A 23 1.70 1.39 -16.60
N GLN A 24 2.89 1.00 -17.09
CA GLN A 24 3.09 -0.27 -17.80
C GLN A 24 2.82 -1.50 -16.93
N ALA A 25 3.04 -1.39 -15.61
CA ALA A 25 2.68 -2.43 -14.64
C ALA A 25 1.19 -2.39 -14.23
N GLY A 26 0.41 -1.47 -14.80
CA GLY A 26 -1.04 -1.36 -14.63
C GLY A 26 -1.51 -0.40 -13.54
N PHE A 27 -0.61 0.32 -12.86
CA PHE A 27 -0.97 1.31 -11.84
C PHE A 27 -1.46 2.62 -12.47
N SER A 28 -2.42 3.28 -11.83
CA SER A 28 -2.74 4.68 -12.15
C SER A 28 -1.69 5.57 -11.51
N CYS A 29 -1.13 6.54 -12.23
CA CYS A 29 -0.08 7.40 -11.70
C CYS A 29 -0.43 8.88 -11.88
N PHE A 30 -0.12 9.68 -10.88
CA PHE A 30 0.00 11.13 -10.99
C PHE A 30 1.29 11.57 -10.31
N ASP A 31 1.80 12.74 -10.69
CA ASP A 31 3.13 13.18 -10.27
C ASP A 31 3.12 14.60 -9.68
N ALA A 32 4.16 14.99 -8.95
CA ALA A 32 4.37 16.34 -8.43
C ALA A 32 5.87 16.67 -8.38
N GLY A 33 6.26 17.89 -8.75
CA GLY A 33 7.65 18.35 -8.76
C GLY A 33 8.16 18.80 -7.40
N ASP A 34 7.28 19.08 -6.46
CA ASP A 34 7.64 19.46 -5.09
C ASP A 34 6.55 19.03 -4.09
N ALA A 35 6.84 19.23 -2.82
CA ALA A 35 5.93 18.86 -1.75
C ALA A 35 4.65 19.71 -1.70
N HIS A 36 4.70 20.97 -2.13
CA HIS A 36 3.51 21.83 -2.12
C HIS A 36 2.52 21.38 -3.18
N GLU A 37 3.00 21.13 -4.39
CA GLU A 37 2.20 20.54 -5.47
C GLU A 37 1.68 19.14 -5.07
N ALA A 38 2.49 18.34 -4.39
CA ALA A 38 2.07 17.04 -3.88
C ALA A 38 0.92 17.17 -2.86
N GLU A 39 1.01 18.09 -1.90
CA GLU A 39 -0.07 18.37 -0.93
C GLU A 39 -1.36 18.80 -1.64
N GLU A 40 -1.28 19.71 -2.61
CA GLU A 40 -2.44 20.14 -3.40
C GLU A 40 -3.10 18.99 -4.18
N LYS A 41 -2.30 18.07 -4.73
CA LYS A 41 -2.79 16.91 -5.48
C LYS A 41 -3.39 15.84 -4.58
N ILE A 42 -2.78 15.57 -3.42
CA ILE A 42 -3.29 14.63 -2.41
C ILE A 42 -4.68 15.06 -1.90
N LEU A 43 -4.92 16.36 -1.75
CA LEU A 43 -6.23 16.88 -1.36
C LEU A 43 -7.33 16.62 -2.39
N ARG A 44 -6.97 16.45 -3.67
CA ARG A 44 -7.91 16.18 -4.76
C ARG A 44 -8.12 14.68 -4.96
N GLU A 45 -7.06 13.89 -4.80
CA GLU A 45 -7.07 12.45 -4.95
C GLU A 45 -6.07 11.79 -3.98
N LEU A 46 -6.57 10.93 -3.09
CA LEU A 46 -5.74 10.20 -2.15
C LEU A 46 -5.05 9.02 -2.85
N PRO A 47 -3.70 8.96 -2.90
CA PRO A 47 -2.99 7.83 -3.48
C PRO A 47 -2.98 6.61 -2.54
N ASP A 48 -2.86 5.41 -3.13
CA ASP A 48 -2.64 4.16 -2.37
C ASP A 48 -1.17 4.00 -1.93
N LEU A 49 -0.23 4.70 -2.57
CA LEU A 49 1.20 4.72 -2.24
C LEU A 49 1.87 5.99 -2.80
N ILE A 50 2.90 6.48 -2.11
CA ILE A 50 3.74 7.60 -2.57
C ILE A 50 5.16 7.09 -2.86
N VAL A 51 5.66 7.34 -4.06
CA VAL A 51 7.11 7.23 -4.38
C VAL A 51 7.69 8.63 -4.23
N LEU A 52 8.65 8.79 -3.31
CA LEU A 52 9.07 10.10 -2.82
C LEU A 52 10.59 10.25 -2.88
N ASP A 53 11.07 11.26 -3.61
CA ASP A 53 12.48 11.62 -3.59
C ASP A 53 12.90 12.19 -2.24
N TRP A 54 14.14 11.92 -1.87
CA TRP A 54 14.72 12.34 -0.61
C TRP A 54 14.97 13.83 -0.52
N MET A 55 15.46 14.39 -1.62
CA MET A 55 15.74 15.81 -1.78
C MET A 55 14.60 16.40 -2.58
N LEU A 56 13.87 17.33 -1.97
CA LEU A 56 12.92 18.16 -2.70
C LEU A 56 13.35 19.62 -2.59
N PRO A 57 12.94 20.47 -3.53
CA PRO A 57 13.16 21.90 -3.45
C PRO A 57 12.62 22.45 -2.13
N GLY A 58 13.49 23.08 -1.34
CA GLY A 58 13.14 23.73 -0.08
C GLY A 58 12.98 22.83 1.15
N GLN A 59 12.99 21.49 1.02
CA GLN A 59 12.93 20.57 2.16
C GLN A 59 13.31 19.13 1.83
N SER A 60 13.62 18.31 2.85
CA SER A 60 13.74 16.86 2.63
C SER A 60 12.37 16.21 2.45
N GLY A 61 12.27 15.25 1.53
CA GLY A 61 11.11 14.37 1.36
C GLY A 61 10.74 13.65 2.66
N ILE A 62 11.69 13.41 3.57
CA ILE A 62 11.36 12.82 4.88
C ILE A 62 10.58 13.78 5.77
N ASP A 63 10.90 15.07 5.76
CA ASP A 63 10.13 16.04 6.54
C ASP A 63 8.73 16.21 5.96
N PHE A 64 8.59 16.09 4.64
CA PHE A 64 7.29 16.00 3.98
C PHE A 64 6.51 14.73 4.40
N ALA A 65 7.12 13.55 4.32
CA ALA A 65 6.49 12.29 4.75
C ALA A 65 6.06 12.33 6.23
N ARG A 66 6.88 12.93 7.10
CA ARG A 66 6.54 13.13 8.52
C ARG A 66 5.30 14.01 8.70
N ARG A 67 5.11 15.05 7.87
CA ARG A 67 3.88 15.85 7.90
C ARG A 67 2.66 15.02 7.50
N LEU A 68 2.76 14.27 6.40
CA LEU A 68 1.67 13.37 5.97
C LEU A 68 1.32 12.36 7.07
N LYS A 69 2.32 11.76 7.73
CA LYS A 69 2.08 10.83 8.84
C LYS A 69 1.43 11.45 10.08
N ARG A 70 1.41 12.77 10.22
CA ARG A 70 0.71 13.47 11.33
C ARG A 70 -0.76 13.78 11.01
N ASP A 71 -1.14 13.79 9.74
CA ASP A 71 -2.50 14.08 9.30
C ASP A 71 -3.34 12.79 9.27
N GLU A 72 -4.55 12.83 9.84
CA GLU A 72 -5.44 11.67 9.92
C GLU A 72 -5.82 11.10 8.55
N ALA A 73 -5.99 11.96 7.54
CA ALA A 73 -6.38 11.56 6.20
C ALA A 73 -5.26 10.86 5.42
N THR A 74 -3.99 11.17 5.74
CA THR A 74 -2.83 10.71 4.95
C THR A 74 -1.88 9.78 5.72
N ARG A 75 -2.06 9.63 7.05
CA ARG A 75 -1.18 8.79 7.89
C ARG A 75 -1.08 7.33 7.48
N ALA A 76 -2.14 6.79 6.86
CA ALA A 76 -2.19 5.39 6.44
C ALA A 76 -1.50 5.16 5.09
N ILE A 77 -1.20 6.22 4.34
CA ILE A 77 -0.60 6.10 3.01
C ILE A 77 0.85 5.65 3.17
N PRO A 78 1.26 4.51 2.57
CA PRO A 78 2.63 4.06 2.62
C PRO A 78 3.51 4.88 1.66
N PHE A 79 4.80 4.97 1.97
CA PHE A 79 5.75 5.65 1.10
C PHE A 79 7.03 4.84 0.87
N ILE A 80 7.51 4.90 -0.37
CA ILE A 80 8.80 4.37 -0.81
C ILE A 80 9.72 5.56 -1.06
N MET A 81 10.84 5.61 -0.34
CA MET A 81 11.83 6.66 -0.54
C MET A 81 12.75 6.31 -1.70
N VAL A 82 12.94 7.25 -2.62
CA VAL A 82 13.99 7.21 -3.64
C VAL A 82 15.15 8.06 -3.13
N THR A 83 16.37 7.53 -3.13
CA THR A 83 17.53 8.18 -2.48
C THR A 83 18.80 8.00 -3.31
N ALA A 84 19.78 8.89 -3.18
CA ALA A 84 21.14 8.59 -3.64
C ALA A 84 21.87 7.70 -2.61
N ARG A 85 22.79 6.84 -3.08
CA ARG A 85 23.52 5.87 -2.24
C ARG A 85 24.21 6.49 -1.01
N GLY A 86 24.68 7.73 -1.09
CA GLY A 86 25.33 8.42 0.05
C GLY A 86 24.35 9.01 1.07
N GLU A 87 23.11 9.27 0.67
CA GLU A 87 22.09 9.89 1.54
C GLU A 87 21.43 8.85 2.45
N GLU A 88 21.34 7.60 2.00
CA GLU A 88 20.83 6.47 2.79
C GLU A 88 21.72 6.18 4.02
N GLU A 89 23.04 6.08 3.81
CA GLU A 89 24.01 5.76 4.86
C GLU A 89 24.01 6.81 5.98
N ASP A 90 23.79 8.08 5.63
CA ASP A 90 23.69 9.19 6.59
C ASP A 90 22.46 9.11 7.50
N LYS A 91 21.34 8.46 7.08
CA LYS A 91 20.17 8.24 7.96
C LYS A 91 20.07 6.87 8.59
N VAL A 92 20.73 5.83 8.09
CA VAL A 92 20.88 4.57 8.85
C VAL A 92 21.55 4.85 10.21
N ARG A 93 22.45 5.86 10.27
CA ARG A 93 23.02 6.39 11.52
C ARG A 93 22.08 7.31 12.32
N GLY A 94 21.00 7.80 11.71
CA GLY A 94 20.03 8.77 12.23
C GLY A 94 18.65 8.22 12.65
N LEU A 95 18.43 6.90 12.65
CA LEU A 95 17.28 6.17 13.23
C LEU A 95 15.94 6.27 12.46
N ASN A 96 15.54 5.15 11.82
CA ASN A 96 14.17 4.71 11.52
C ASN A 96 13.15 5.80 11.15
N THR A 97 13.23 6.28 9.90
CA THR A 97 12.49 7.42 9.35
C THR A 97 10.99 7.18 9.09
N GLY A 98 10.48 5.97 9.32
CA GLY A 98 9.07 5.61 9.13
C GLY A 98 8.68 5.29 7.67
N ALA A 99 9.65 5.16 6.76
CA ALA A 99 9.44 4.69 5.39
C ALA A 99 9.10 3.20 5.36
N ASP A 100 8.20 2.82 4.46
CA ASP A 100 7.78 1.44 4.27
C ASP A 100 8.77 0.64 3.40
N ASP A 101 9.49 1.33 2.52
CA ASP A 101 10.65 0.79 1.77
C ASP A 101 11.56 1.93 1.26
N TYR A 102 12.74 1.58 0.74
CA TYR A 102 13.67 2.50 0.08
C TYR A 102 14.25 1.91 -1.20
N VAL A 103 14.62 2.80 -2.13
CA VAL A 103 15.23 2.49 -3.42
C VAL A 103 16.38 3.46 -3.68
N THR A 104 17.56 2.93 -4.01
CA THR A 104 18.73 3.75 -4.33
C THR A 104 18.80 4.06 -5.83
N LYS A 105 19.02 5.32 -6.20
CA LYS A 105 19.37 5.75 -7.57
C LYS A 105 20.83 5.30 -7.87
N PRO A 106 21.12 4.74 -9.06
CA PRO A 106 20.17 4.31 -10.10
C PRO A 106 19.52 2.97 -9.76
N PHE A 107 18.21 2.84 -10.03
CA PHE A 107 17.44 1.61 -9.82
C PHE A 107 16.92 1.04 -11.14
N ALA A 108 16.68 -0.27 -11.15
CA ALA A 108 16.06 -0.92 -12.30
C ALA A 108 14.53 -0.69 -12.28
N PRO A 109 13.87 -0.40 -13.42
CA PRO A 109 12.41 -0.24 -13.48
C PRO A 109 11.64 -1.41 -12.87
N ARG A 110 12.09 -2.64 -13.12
CA ARG A 110 11.48 -3.87 -12.55
C ARG A 110 11.61 -3.96 -11.03
N GLU A 111 12.69 -3.43 -10.47
CA GLU A 111 12.89 -3.39 -9.03
C GLU A 111 11.86 -2.47 -8.37
N LEU A 112 11.68 -1.27 -8.92
CA LEU A 112 10.70 -0.31 -8.40
C LEU A 112 9.28 -0.88 -8.42
N VAL A 113 8.87 -1.51 -9.53
CA VAL A 113 7.56 -2.18 -9.63
C VAL A 113 7.39 -3.25 -8.56
N ALA A 114 8.38 -4.12 -8.38
CA ALA A 114 8.32 -5.20 -7.39
C ALA A 114 8.18 -4.67 -5.95
N ARG A 115 8.83 -3.55 -5.64
CA ARG A 115 8.74 -2.90 -4.33
C ARG A 115 7.40 -2.22 -4.09
N VAL A 116 6.89 -1.49 -5.08
CA VAL A 116 5.53 -0.92 -5.04
C VAL A 116 4.49 -2.03 -4.80
N GLU A 117 4.57 -3.14 -5.54
CA GLU A 117 3.68 -4.29 -5.34
C GLU A 117 3.84 -4.93 -3.95
N ALA A 118 5.06 -5.00 -3.41
CA ALA A 118 5.32 -5.57 -2.10
C ALA A 118 4.72 -4.71 -0.99
N VAL A 119 4.90 -3.38 -1.03
CA VAL A 119 4.36 -2.44 -0.05
C VAL A 119 2.83 -2.43 -0.09
N LEU A 120 2.23 -2.31 -1.28
CA LEU A 120 0.77 -2.33 -1.44
C LEU A 120 0.14 -3.67 -1.01
N ARG A 121 0.88 -4.77 -1.12
CA ARG A 121 0.43 -6.07 -0.60
C ARG A 121 0.43 -6.09 0.93
N ARG A 122 1.48 -5.57 1.59
CA ARG A 122 1.58 -5.49 3.05
C ARG A 122 0.50 -4.62 3.65
N THR A 123 0.28 -3.41 3.13
CA THR A 123 -0.78 -2.52 3.64
C THR A 123 -2.18 -3.10 3.49
N ARG A 124 -2.42 -3.90 2.44
CA ARG A 124 -3.67 -4.68 2.30
C ARG A 124 -3.77 -5.84 3.28
N THR A 125 -2.66 -6.42 3.73
CA THR A 125 -2.62 -7.48 4.75
C THR A 125 -2.71 -6.91 6.17
N ASP A 126 -2.12 -5.75 6.44
CA ASP A 126 -2.21 -5.09 7.75
C ASP A 126 -3.62 -4.53 8.00
N ALA A 127 -4.32 -4.07 6.95
CA ALA A 127 -5.76 -3.77 7.02
C ALA A 127 -6.65 -5.02 7.24
N VAL A 128 -6.06 -6.21 7.10
CA VAL A 128 -6.64 -7.53 7.33
C VAL A 128 -6.13 -8.04 8.71
N ASP A 129 -5.63 -7.19 9.61
CA ASP A 129 -5.29 -7.60 10.98
C ASP A 129 -6.11 -6.88 12.08
N ASP A 130 -6.96 -5.94 11.70
CA ASP A 130 -7.87 -5.25 12.62
C ASP A 130 -9.18 -6.01 12.83
N VAL A 131 -9.78 -5.88 14.02
CA VAL A 131 -11.07 -6.51 14.33
C VAL A 131 -12.15 -5.91 13.42
N VAL A 132 -12.76 -6.74 12.59
CA VAL A 132 -13.80 -6.34 11.64
C VAL A 132 -15.18 -6.64 12.22
N GLN A 133 -16.09 -5.67 12.20
CA GLN A 133 -17.46 -5.83 12.70
C GLN A 133 -18.48 -5.47 11.63
N ALA A 134 -19.46 -6.36 11.40
CA ALA A 134 -20.54 -6.12 10.45
C ALA A 134 -21.81 -6.90 10.85
N ALA A 135 -22.96 -6.23 10.95
CA ALA A 135 -24.27 -6.88 11.20
C ALA A 135 -24.27 -7.91 12.36
N GLY A 136 -23.56 -7.61 13.46
CA GLY A 136 -23.44 -8.51 14.61
C GLY A 136 -22.37 -9.61 14.47
N LEU A 137 -21.71 -9.73 13.32
CA LEU A 137 -20.47 -10.49 13.17
C LEU A 137 -19.29 -9.67 13.70
N ILE A 138 -18.42 -10.32 14.45
CA ILE A 138 -17.12 -9.79 14.90
C ILE A 138 -16.07 -10.81 14.47
N LEU A 139 -15.10 -10.38 13.67
CA LEU A 139 -13.97 -11.20 13.24
C LEU A 139 -12.69 -10.58 13.78
N ASP A 140 -11.95 -11.34 14.59
CA ASP A 140 -10.64 -10.96 15.11
C ASP A 140 -9.55 -11.74 14.34
N PRO A 141 -8.80 -11.06 13.45
CA PRO A 141 -7.71 -11.66 12.70
C PRO A 141 -6.58 -12.18 13.57
N LYS A 142 -6.23 -11.47 14.63
CA LYS A 142 -5.07 -11.79 15.48
C LYS A 142 -5.29 -13.06 16.27
N SER A 143 -6.52 -13.26 16.76
CA SER A 143 -6.88 -14.46 17.52
C SER A 143 -7.52 -15.57 16.68
N HIS A 144 -7.75 -15.36 15.37
CA HIS A 144 -8.54 -16.23 14.50
C HIS A 144 -9.90 -16.61 15.09
N ARG A 145 -10.59 -15.63 15.70
CA ARG A 145 -11.90 -15.84 16.33
C ARG A 145 -12.99 -15.09 15.59
N VAL A 146 -14.15 -15.73 15.48
CA VAL A 146 -15.35 -15.13 14.92
C VAL A 146 -16.46 -15.24 15.94
N TYR A 147 -17.29 -14.20 16.04
CA TYR A 147 -18.48 -14.18 16.88
C TYR A 147 -19.68 -13.71 16.06
N VAL A 148 -20.84 -14.28 16.32
CA VAL A 148 -22.15 -13.81 15.82
C VAL A 148 -22.98 -13.43 17.03
N THR A 149 -23.38 -12.16 17.13
CA THR A 149 -24.17 -11.60 18.23
C THR A 149 -23.64 -12.02 19.61
N GLY A 150 -22.31 -12.01 19.76
CA GLY A 150 -21.60 -12.37 21.00
C GLY A 150 -21.33 -13.87 21.20
N GLN A 151 -21.85 -14.77 20.36
CA GLN A 151 -21.55 -16.20 20.43
C GLN A 151 -20.40 -16.60 19.51
N ALA A 152 -19.45 -17.39 20.01
CA ALA A 152 -18.31 -17.82 19.22
C ALA A 152 -18.74 -18.75 18.07
N LEU A 153 -18.31 -18.41 16.86
CA LEU A 153 -18.51 -19.20 15.64
C LEU A 153 -17.18 -19.87 15.27
N LYS A 154 -17.20 -21.19 15.12
CA LYS A 154 -16.03 -21.95 14.69
C LYS A 154 -16.02 -22.04 13.16
N LEU A 155 -14.95 -21.55 12.54
CA LEU A 155 -14.72 -21.62 11.10
C LEU A 155 -13.43 -22.37 10.80
N ALA A 156 -13.38 -23.07 9.66
CA ALA A 156 -12.13 -23.54 9.08
C ALA A 156 -11.30 -22.36 8.57
N LEU A 157 -9.98 -22.56 8.42
CA LEU A 157 -9.05 -21.49 8.03
C LEU A 157 -9.44 -20.79 6.71
N ILE A 158 -9.93 -21.56 5.73
CA ILE A 158 -10.35 -21.02 4.43
C ILE A 158 -11.63 -20.21 4.56
N GLU A 159 -12.61 -20.72 5.30
CA GLU A 159 -13.88 -20.02 5.58
C GLU A 159 -13.62 -18.72 6.33
N PHE A 160 -12.69 -18.75 7.30
CA PHE A 160 -12.24 -17.57 8.03
C PHE A 160 -11.66 -16.53 7.08
N ARG A 161 -10.71 -16.92 6.23
CA ARG A 161 -10.08 -16.01 5.25
C ARG A 161 -11.08 -15.43 4.26
N LEU A 162 -12.00 -16.26 3.76
CA LEU A 162 -13.04 -15.80 2.84
C LEU A 162 -13.97 -14.80 3.52
N LEU A 163 -14.49 -15.14 4.70
CA LEU A 163 -15.34 -14.24 5.48
C LEU A 163 -14.63 -12.93 5.77
N HIS A 164 -13.35 -12.99 6.12
CA HIS A 164 -12.54 -11.82 6.39
C HIS A 164 -12.39 -10.91 5.17
N VAL A 165 -12.06 -11.46 3.99
CA VAL A 165 -11.95 -10.68 2.75
C VAL A 165 -13.26 -9.95 2.43
N LEU A 166 -14.40 -10.61 2.66
CA LEU A 166 -15.73 -10.03 2.45
C LEU A 166 -16.05 -8.96 3.49
N MET A 167 -15.79 -9.23 4.77
CA MET A 167 -16.08 -8.30 5.87
C MET A 167 -15.18 -7.06 5.85
N ALA A 168 -13.93 -7.18 5.39
CA ALA A 168 -13.00 -6.05 5.33
C ALA A 168 -13.43 -4.97 4.33
N ARG A 169 -14.25 -5.32 3.32
CA ARG A 169 -14.80 -4.39 2.31
C ARG A 169 -16.22 -4.80 1.90
N PRO A 170 -17.24 -4.56 2.74
CA PRO A 170 -18.58 -5.12 2.56
C PRO A 170 -19.29 -4.64 1.28
N ASP A 171 -18.99 -3.44 0.79
CA ASP A 171 -19.62 -2.87 -0.42
C ASP A 171 -18.89 -3.24 -1.73
N ARG A 172 -17.84 -4.07 -1.64
CA ARG A 172 -17.04 -4.44 -2.81
C ARG A 172 -17.50 -5.76 -3.41
N VAL A 173 -17.84 -5.71 -4.70
CA VAL A 173 -18.06 -6.91 -5.51
C VAL A 173 -16.73 -7.54 -5.90
N TYR A 174 -16.58 -8.84 -5.65
CA TYR A 174 -15.42 -9.63 -6.06
C TYR A 174 -15.80 -10.67 -7.10
N SER A 175 -14.96 -10.87 -8.12
CA SER A 175 -15.09 -12.02 -9.01
C SER A 175 -14.55 -13.29 -8.34
N ARG A 176 -14.96 -14.48 -8.82
CA ARG A 176 -14.44 -15.76 -8.32
C ARG A 176 -12.91 -15.83 -8.35
N ALA A 177 -12.30 -15.45 -9.47
CA ALA A 177 -10.84 -15.44 -9.61
C ALA A 177 -10.17 -14.52 -8.57
N GLN A 178 -10.77 -13.35 -8.27
CA GLN A 178 -10.27 -12.45 -7.24
C GLN A 178 -10.35 -13.07 -5.84
N LEU A 179 -11.45 -13.74 -5.49
CA LEU A 179 -11.59 -14.42 -4.20
C LEU A 179 -10.60 -15.58 -4.08
N LEU A 180 -10.38 -16.35 -5.15
CA LEU A 180 -9.39 -17.42 -5.20
C LEU A 180 -7.98 -16.88 -4.92
N ASP A 181 -7.58 -15.81 -5.62
CA ASP A 181 -6.27 -15.17 -5.42
C ASP A 181 -6.09 -14.61 -4.00
N LEU A 182 -7.13 -14.00 -3.43
CA LEU A 182 -7.08 -13.37 -2.11
C LEU A 182 -7.05 -14.37 -0.96
N VAL A 183 -7.74 -15.51 -1.08
CA VAL A 183 -7.91 -16.48 0.02
C VAL A 183 -6.88 -17.61 -0.04
N TRP A 184 -6.54 -18.09 -1.25
CA TRP A 184 -5.60 -19.19 -1.46
C TRP A 184 -4.20 -18.74 -1.89
N GLY A 185 -4.07 -17.55 -2.48
CA GLY A 185 -2.80 -17.03 -3.01
C GLY A 185 -2.51 -17.47 -4.45
N ARG A 186 -1.69 -16.69 -5.17
CA ARG A 186 -1.43 -16.79 -6.62
C ARG A 186 -0.81 -18.12 -7.12
N ASN A 187 -0.52 -19.08 -6.23
CA ASN A 187 0.18 -20.34 -6.57
C ASN A 187 -0.64 -21.61 -6.29
N VAL A 188 -1.94 -21.52 -6.00
CA VAL A 188 -2.77 -22.71 -5.74
C VAL A 188 -3.71 -22.96 -6.92
N HIS A 189 -3.54 -24.10 -7.61
CA HIS A 189 -4.49 -24.55 -8.62
C HIS A 189 -5.72 -25.15 -7.93
N VAL A 190 -6.67 -24.28 -7.59
CA VAL A 190 -7.97 -24.66 -7.02
C VAL A 190 -9.01 -24.53 -8.12
N GLY A 191 -9.87 -25.54 -8.29
CA GLY A 191 -10.92 -25.49 -9.31
C GLY A 191 -12.01 -24.47 -8.97
N ASP A 192 -12.59 -23.83 -9.99
CA ASP A 192 -13.58 -22.74 -9.90
C ASP A 192 -14.84 -23.07 -9.07
N ARG A 193 -15.12 -24.34 -8.78
CA ARG A 193 -16.29 -24.79 -8.01
C ARG A 193 -16.10 -24.66 -6.49
N THR A 194 -14.96 -24.18 -6.04
CA THR A 194 -14.61 -24.05 -4.61
C THR A 194 -15.21 -22.79 -3.97
N VAL A 195 -15.62 -21.81 -4.80
CA VAL A 195 -16.22 -20.53 -4.40
C VAL A 195 -17.59 -20.33 -5.03
#